data_AF-A0A518CUY0-F1
#
_entry.id   AF-A0A518CUY0-F1
#
_cell.length_a   1.000
_cell.length_b   1.000
_cell.length_c   1.000
_cell.angle_alpha   90.00
_cell.angle_beta   90.00
_cell.angle_gamma   90.00
#
_symmetry.space_group_name_H-M   'P 1'
#
loop_
_entity.id
_entity.type
_entity.pdbx_description
1 polymer ?
#
loop_
_entity_poly.entity_id
_entity_poly.type
_entity_poly.pdbx_seq_one_letter_code
_entity_poly.pdbx_strand_id
1 'polypeptide(L)' 'MPMTRDQLIALAGWYKDSGNLSADPRKKIEVVDVLENVATAKLVADWGVDFMQLTKTNGEWQIVHIVWNSHPE' A
#
# COMPACT_ATOMS: atom_id res chain seq x y z
N MET A 1 -5.52 -3.40 -13.37
CA MET A 1 -4.89 -2.11 -13.73
C MET A 1 -3.93 -1.76 -12.61
N PRO A 2 -2.67 -1.38 -12.89
CA PRO A 2 -1.74 -0.95 -11.85
C PRO A 2 -2.29 0.30 -11.14
N MET A 3 -2.13 0.38 -9.83
CA MET A 3 -2.62 1.49 -9.02
C MET A 3 -1.52 2.53 -8.82
N THR A 4 -1.84 3.82 -8.90
CA THR A 4 -0.90 4.91 -8.57
C THR A 4 -0.87 5.19 -7.07
N ARG A 5 0.21 5.82 -6.58
CA ARG A 5 0.31 6.28 -5.18
C ARG A 5 -0.88 7.14 -4.77
N ASP A 6 -1.30 8.06 -5.62
CA ASP A 6 -2.38 8.99 -5.30
C ASP A 6 -3.74 8.29 -5.27
N GLN A 7 -3.93 7.27 -6.11
CA GLN A 7 -5.10 6.39 -6.05
C GLN A 7 -5.13 5.58 -4.74
N LEU A 8 -3.99 5.07 -4.27
CA LEU A 8 -3.91 4.40 -2.97
C LEU A 8 -4.30 5.35 -1.83
N ILE A 9 -3.79 6.59 -1.84
CA ILE A 9 -4.13 7.59 -0.82
C ILE A 9 -5.62 7.92 -0.84
N ALA A 10 -6.21 8.09 -2.03
CA ALA A 10 -7.64 8.34 -2.18
C ALA A 10 -8.49 7.17 -1.67
N LEU A 11 -8.09 5.93 -1.98
CA LEU A 11 -8.76 4.71 -1.48
C LEU A 11 -8.73 4.65 0.05
N ALA A 12 -7.55 4.86 0.64
CA ALA A 12 -7.39 4.87 2.09
C ALA A 12 -8.24 5.98 2.76
N GLY A 13 -8.30 7.17 2.14
CA GLY A 13 -9.16 8.26 2.59
C GLY A 13 -10.64 7.90 2.54
N TRP A 14 -11.10 7.31 1.44
CA TRP A 14 -12.48 6.85 1.31
C TRP A 14 -12.86 5.80 2.36
N TYR A 15 -11.99 4.82 2.65
CA TYR A 15 -12.25 3.83 3.71
C TYR A 15 -12.38 4.48 5.09
N LYS A 16 -11.51 5.45 5.39
CA LYS A 16 -11.55 6.20 6.65
C LYS A 16 -12.84 7.00 6.80
N ASP A 17 -13.29 7.67 5.73
CA ASP A 17 -14.45 8.56 5.77
C ASP A 17 -15.79 7.83 5.63
N SER A 18 -15.81 6.70 4.91
CA SER A 18 -17.02 5.89 4.68
C SER A 18 -17.43 5.05 5.91
N GLY A 19 -16.56 4.94 6.92
CA GLY A 19 -16.83 4.07 8.07
C GLY A 19 -16.78 2.57 7.71
N ASN A 20 -16.28 2.21 6.53
CA ASN A 20 -16.09 0.82 6.09
C ASN A 20 -14.83 0.16 6.69
N LEU A 21 -14.23 0.80 7.70
CA LEU A 21 -13.20 0.17 8.52
C LEU A 21 -13.88 -0.72 9.55
N SER A 22 -13.36 -1.92 9.72
CA SER A 22 -13.77 -2.77 10.83
C SER A 22 -13.44 -2.11 12.18
N ALA A 23 -14.06 -2.59 13.27
CA ALA A 23 -13.80 -2.06 14.61
C ALA A 23 -12.31 -2.16 15.01
N ASP A 24 -11.59 -3.12 14.43
CA ASP A 24 -10.13 -3.24 14.51
C ASP A 24 -9.54 -3.35 13.09
N PRO A 25 -9.28 -2.21 12.43
CA PRO A 25 -8.89 -2.21 11.02
C PRO A 25 -7.52 -2.84 10.82
N ARG A 26 -7.43 -3.74 9.83
CA ARG A 26 -6.15 -4.31 9.42
C ARG A 26 -5.25 -3.19 8.92
N LYS A 27 -4.05 -3.10 9.49
CA LYS A 27 -3.01 -2.12 9.12
C LYS A 27 -1.62 -2.71 9.29
N LYS A 28 -1.37 -3.86 8.67
CA LYS A 28 -0.08 -4.54 8.79
C LYS A 28 0.81 -4.16 7.62
N ILE A 29 1.98 -3.61 7.92
CA ILE A 29 3.03 -3.34 6.94
C ILE A 29 4.14 -4.36 7.13
N GLU A 30 4.64 -4.91 6.03
CA GLU A 30 5.78 -5.80 5.99
C GLU A 30 6.75 -5.29 4.92
N VAL A 31 8.01 -5.08 5.30
CA VAL A 31 9.08 -4.81 4.35
C VAL A 31 9.61 -6.15 3.90
N VAL A 32 9.47 -6.45 2.60
CA VAL A 32 9.78 -7.76 2.03
C VAL A 32 11.26 -7.86 1.69
N ASP A 33 11.80 -6.82 1.05
CA ASP A 33 13.22 -6.73 0.71
C ASP A 33 13.67 -5.28 0.58
N VAL A 34 14.94 -5.02 0.88
CA VAL A 34 15.57 -3.70 0.80
C VAL A 34 16.98 -3.84 0.23
N LEU A 35 17.20 -3.20 -0.91
CA LEU A 35 18.51 -2.92 -1.49
C LEU A 35 18.87 -1.44 -1.27
N GLU A 36 20.02 -1.01 -1.77
CA GLU A 36 20.51 0.37 -1.59
C GLU A 36 19.51 1.43 -2.06
N ASN A 37 18.93 1.25 -3.24
CA ASN A 37 18.04 2.23 -3.88
C ASN A 37 16.68 1.65 -4.32
N VAL A 38 16.39 0.39 -3.99
CA VAL A 38 15.11 -0.28 -4.33
C VAL A 38 14.61 -1.05 -3.12
N ALA A 39 13.31 -1.03 -2.88
CA ALA A 39 12.68 -1.83 -1.82
C ALA A 39 11.32 -2.37 -2.28
N THR A 40 10.87 -3.45 -1.64
CA THR A 40 9.51 -3.96 -1.79
C THR A 40 8.84 -4.01 -0.43
N ALA A 41 7.60 -3.52 -0.36
CA ALA A 41 6.77 -3.56 0.84
C ALA A 41 5.39 -4.12 0.53
N LYS A 42 4.76 -4.70 1.54
CA LYS A 42 3.40 -5.25 1.50
C LYS A 42 2.57 -4.56 2.59
N LEU A 43 1.43 -3.99 2.21
CA LEU A 43 0.41 -3.52 3.14
C LEU A 43 -0.77 -4.48 3.10
N VAL A 44 -1.17 -4.98 4.27
CA VAL A 44 -2.42 -5.74 4.46
C VAL A 44 -3.40 -4.83 5.20
N ALA A 45 -4.50 -4.51 4.51
CA ALA A 45 -5.53 -3.59 4.97
C ALA A 45 -6.93 -4.19 4.82
N ASP A 46 -7.97 -3.51 5.29
CA ASP A 46 -9.33 -4.05 5.22
C ASP A 46 -9.81 -4.26 3.78
N TRP A 47 -9.37 -3.42 2.85
CA TRP A 47 -9.71 -3.49 1.42
C TRP A 47 -8.97 -4.58 0.63
N GLY A 48 -7.87 -5.11 1.16
CA GLY A 48 -6.99 -5.97 0.35
C GLY A 48 -5.53 -5.95 0.78
N VAL A 49 -4.69 -6.38 -0.15
CA VAL A 49 -3.24 -6.39 -0.02
C VAL A 49 -2.65 -5.54 -1.14
N ASP A 50 -1.81 -4.58 -0.76
CA ASP A 50 -1.05 -3.74 -1.67
C ASP A 50 0.42 -4.15 -1.64
N PHE A 51 0.96 -4.58 -2.78
CA PHE A 51 2.39 -4.78 -2.98
C PHE A 51 2.98 -3.55 -3.64
N MET A 52 3.91 -2.91 -2.96
CA MET A 52 4.53 -1.65 -3.36
C MET A 52 5.99 -1.89 -3.70
N GLN A 53 6.41 -1.39 -4.86
CA GLN A 53 7.81 -1.25 -5.21
C GLN A 53 8.22 0.20 -4.99
N LEU A 54 9.36 0.40 -4.34
CA LEU A 54 9.87 1.70 -3.96
C LEU A 54 11.27 1.92 -4.55
N THR A 55 11.57 3.16 -4.90
CA THR A 55 12.92 3.60 -5.27
C THR A 55 13.36 4.73 -4.33
N LYS A 56 14.64 4.75 -3.97
CA LYS A 56 15.22 5.84 -3.18
C LYS A 56 15.80 6.90 -4.11
N THR A 57 15.24 8.10 -4.08
CA THR A 57 15.68 9.25 -4.89
C THR A 57 15.95 10.43 -3.98
N ASN A 58 17.11 11.07 -4.11
CA ASN A 58 17.52 12.20 -3.24
C ASN A 58 17.44 11.89 -1.74
N GLY A 59 17.69 10.64 -1.35
CA GLY A 59 17.64 10.19 0.04
C GLY A 59 16.25 9.77 0.54
N GLU A 60 15.19 9.96 -0.25
CA GLU A 60 13.82 9.65 0.12
C GLU A 60 13.26 8.46 -0.65
N TRP A 61 12.52 7.59 0.06
CA TRP A 61 11.82 6.46 -0.57
C TRP A 61 10.51 6.93 -1.20
N GLN A 62 10.32 6.60 -2.47
CA GLN A 62 9.10 6.89 -3.22
C GLN A 62 8.51 5.61 -3.79
N ILE A 63 7.19 5.45 -3.67
CA ILE A 63 6.45 4.35 -4.29
C ILE A 63 6.37 4.61 -5.79
N VAL A 64 6.92 3.70 -6.59
CA VAL A 64 6.91 3.82 -8.06
C VAL A 64 5.87 2.93 -8.73
N HIS A 65 5.47 1.84 -8.07
CA HIS A 65 4.49 0.91 -8.61
C HIS A 65 3.74 0.19 -7.48
N ILE A 66 2.44 -0.04 -7.69
CA ILE A 66 1.58 -0.75 -6.75
C ILE A 66 0.78 -1.81 -7.50
N VAL A 67 0.84 -3.05 -6.99
CA VAL A 67 -0.05 -4.14 -7.38
C VAL A 67 -1.00 -4.39 -6.22
N TRP A 68 -2.29 -4.18 -6.48
CA TRP A 68 -3.35 -4.40 -5.50
C TRP A 68 -4.12 -5.69 -5.79
N ASN A 69 -4.54 -6.38 -4.73
CA ASN A 69 -5.50 -7.47 -4.78
C ASN A 69 -6.48 -7.38 -3.60
N SER A 70 -7.78 -7.52 -3.86
CA SER A 70 -8.77 -7.63 -2.79
C SER A 70 -8.62 -8.95 -2.04
N HIS A 71 -9.19 -9.04 -0.83
CA HIS A 71 -9.33 -10.33 -0.18
C HIS A 71 -10.25 -11.24 -1.03
N PRO A 72 -10.04 -12.57 -1.02
CA PRO A 72 -11.02 -13.50 -1.58
C PRO A 72 -12.38 -13.29 -0.91
N GLU A 73 -13.47 -13.36 -1.68
CA GLU A 73 -14.83 -13.44 -1.13
C GLU A 73 -15.10 -14.80 -0.46
#